data_AF-A0A535A026-F1
#
_entry.id   AF-A0A535A026-F1
#
_cell.length_a   1.000
_cell.length_b   1.000
_cell.length_c   1.000
_cell.angle_alpha   90.00
_cell.angle_beta   90.00
_cell.angle_gamma   90.00
#
_symmetry.space_group_name_H-M   'P 1'
#
loop_
_entity.id
_entity.type
_entity.pdbx_description
1 polymer ?
#
loop_
_entity_poly.entity_id
_entity_poly.type
_entity_poly.pdbx_seq_one_letter_code
_entity_poly.pdbx_strand_id
1 'polypeptide(L)'
;MTNQSGNGAPPPDALDSLALDPVVDPSGWFSVQLRYAYLVGDAPIMIEDRVVLVDGEDEETALGRAIEVAEEYEDEFETESGQEGVIRFDGIVALKELDDPPAAGTEVWHEFMAPNDTETDADGDPLPALRPMEMAFPRAHED
;
A
#
# COMPACT_ATOMS: atom_id res chain seq x y z
N MET A 1 37.68 -68.18 -15.28
CA MET A 1 37.45 -68.04 -13.82
C MET A 1 37.26 -66.55 -13.52
N THR A 2 36.02 -66.17 -13.19
CA THR A 2 35.50 -65.11 -12.27
C THR A 2 36.38 -63.88 -11.90
N ASN A 3 35.97 -62.63 -12.22
CA ASN A 3 35.20 -61.60 -11.44
C ASN A 3 36.03 -60.67 -10.52
N GLN A 4 35.91 -59.33 -10.65
CA GLN A 4 35.13 -58.41 -9.76
C GLN A 4 35.50 -56.92 -9.91
N SER A 5 34.45 -56.08 -9.94
CA SER A 5 34.45 -54.60 -9.95
C SER A 5 34.83 -53.98 -8.60
N GLY A 6 35.36 -52.75 -8.62
CA GLY A 6 35.54 -51.90 -7.44
C GLY A 6 35.39 -50.43 -7.80
N ASN A 7 34.25 -49.85 -7.40
CA ASN A 7 33.83 -48.46 -7.60
C ASN A 7 34.42 -47.59 -6.48
N GLY A 8 34.93 -46.39 -6.78
CA GLY A 8 35.44 -45.45 -5.78
C GLY A 8 35.27 -44.00 -6.24
N ALA A 9 34.08 -43.44 -6.02
CA ALA A 9 33.80 -42.02 -6.23
C ALA A 9 34.33 -41.17 -5.04
N PRO A 10 34.80 -39.93 -5.28
CA PRO A 10 35.21 -39.03 -4.21
C PRO A 10 34.01 -38.52 -3.37
N PRO A 11 34.23 -38.14 -2.09
CA PRO A 11 33.16 -37.67 -1.20
C PRO A 11 32.61 -36.29 -1.65
N PRO A 12 31.28 -36.08 -1.66
CA PRO A 12 30.65 -34.85 -2.12
C PRO A 12 30.32 -33.92 -0.94
N ASP A 13 31.30 -33.23 -0.34
CA ASP A 13 30.95 -32.27 0.74
C ASP A 13 32.02 -31.18 0.94
N ALA A 14 32.36 -30.45 -0.12
CA ALA A 14 33.35 -29.35 0.01
C ALA A 14 33.05 -28.12 -0.86
N LEU A 15 31.82 -27.93 -1.36
CA LEU A 15 31.49 -26.79 -2.23
C LEU A 15 30.06 -26.25 -2.03
N ASP A 16 29.49 -26.29 -0.82
CA ASP A 16 28.15 -25.75 -0.58
C ASP A 16 28.16 -24.75 0.60
N SER A 17 28.82 -23.61 0.41
CA SER A 17 28.69 -22.45 1.30
C SER A 17 28.94 -21.13 0.57
N LEU A 18 28.64 -21.08 -0.74
CA LEU A 18 28.31 -19.82 -1.37
C LEU A 18 26.79 -19.69 -1.21
N ALA A 19 26.37 -19.16 -0.05
CA ALA A 19 25.01 -18.65 0.07
C ALA A 19 24.90 -17.51 -0.96
N LEU A 20 24.49 -17.86 -2.18
CA LEU A 20 23.93 -16.91 -3.12
C LEU A 20 22.73 -16.33 -2.38
N ASP A 21 22.78 -15.03 -2.08
CA ASP A 21 21.57 -14.30 -1.70
C ASP A 21 20.47 -14.70 -2.70
N PRO A 22 19.26 -15.06 -2.24
CA PRO A 22 18.21 -15.46 -3.16
C PRO A 22 17.97 -14.30 -4.12
N VAL A 23 18.13 -14.56 -5.41
CA VAL A 23 17.65 -13.64 -6.44
C VAL A 23 16.14 -13.65 -6.32
N VAL A 24 15.58 -12.59 -5.73
CA VAL A 24 14.14 -12.37 -5.71
C VAL A 24 13.80 -11.78 -7.07
N ASP A 25 13.10 -12.56 -7.90
CA ASP A 25 12.53 -12.04 -9.14
C ASP A 25 11.43 -11.04 -8.79
N PRO A 26 11.39 -9.86 -9.43
CA PRO A 26 10.35 -8.87 -9.18
C PRO A 26 8.98 -9.45 -9.54
N SER A 27 8.00 -9.28 -8.66
CA SER A 27 6.65 -9.80 -8.91
C SER A 27 5.94 -9.03 -10.02
N GLY A 28 6.37 -7.79 -10.27
CA GLY A 28 5.67 -6.83 -11.13
C GLY A 28 4.38 -6.30 -10.50
N TRP A 29 4.22 -6.42 -9.18
CA TRP A 29 3.06 -5.96 -8.43
C TRP A 29 3.46 -5.03 -7.29
N PHE A 30 2.67 -3.99 -7.10
CA PHE A 30 2.93 -2.97 -6.08
C PHE A 30 1.68 -2.74 -5.23
N SER A 31 1.92 -2.56 -3.93
CA SER A 31 0.95 -2.01 -2.99
C SER A 31 1.21 -0.53 -2.87
N VAL A 32 0.22 0.29 -3.24
CA VAL A 32 0.32 1.76 -3.17
C VAL A 32 -0.72 2.28 -2.19
N GLN A 33 -0.27 3.04 -1.19
CA GLN A 33 -1.13 3.72 -0.24
C GLN A 33 -1.42 5.13 -0.75
N LEU A 34 -2.67 5.36 -1.14
CA LEU A 34 -3.22 6.63 -1.59
C LEU A 34 -3.87 7.35 -0.41
N ARG A 35 -3.84 8.69 -0.42
CA ARG A 35 -4.53 9.53 0.55
C ARG A 35 -5.57 10.40 -0.15
N TYR A 36 -6.75 10.47 0.46
CA TYR A 36 -7.85 11.33 0.06
C TYR A 36 -8.25 12.25 1.19
N ALA A 37 -8.67 13.45 0.85
CA ALA A 37 -9.27 14.40 1.77
C ALA A 37 -10.76 14.58 1.43
N TYR A 38 -11.60 14.45 2.44
CA TYR A 38 -13.02 14.78 2.36
C TYR A 38 -13.15 16.24 2.78
N LEU A 39 -13.50 17.11 1.85
CA LEU A 39 -13.52 18.55 2.02
C LEU A 39 -14.97 19.05 2.12
N VAL A 40 -15.24 19.97 3.05
CA VAL A 40 -16.44 20.81 3.02
C VAL A 40 -15.98 22.26 2.87
N GLY A 41 -16.30 22.89 1.73
CA GLY A 41 -15.58 24.07 1.29
C GLY A 41 -14.11 23.74 0.99
N ASP A 42 -13.18 24.49 1.57
CA ASP A 42 -11.73 24.25 1.44
C ASP A 42 -11.11 23.55 2.67
N ALA A 43 -11.93 23.15 3.65
CA ALA A 43 -11.44 22.54 4.89
C ALA A 43 -11.59 21.01 4.85
N PRO A 44 -10.52 20.24 5.08
CA PRO A 44 -10.63 18.80 5.26
C PRO A 44 -11.36 18.49 6.56
N ILE A 45 -12.42 17.70 6.47
CA ILE A 45 -13.18 17.20 7.61
C ILE A 45 -12.82 15.75 7.95
N MET A 46 -12.21 15.02 7.00
CA MET A 46 -11.75 13.64 7.16
C MET A 46 -10.65 13.34 6.14
N ILE A 47 -9.72 12.46 6.51
CA ILE A 47 -8.68 11.93 5.64
C ILE A 47 -8.87 10.42 5.52
N GLU A 48 -8.76 9.86 4.33
CA GLU A 48 -8.79 8.42 4.08
C GLU A 48 -7.47 7.97 3.43
N ASP A 49 -6.78 7.04 4.08
CA ASP A 49 -5.70 6.29 3.46
C ASP A 49 -6.23 4.97 2.90
N ARG A 50 -5.95 4.70 1.63
CA ARG A 50 -6.45 3.55 0.89
C ARG A 50 -5.31 2.83 0.21
N VAL A 51 -5.19 1.53 0.43
CA VAL A 51 -4.25 0.69 -0.31
C VAL A 51 -4.90 0.22 -1.60
N VAL A 52 -4.20 0.37 -2.71
CA VAL A 52 -4.52 -0.23 -4.00
C VAL A 52 -3.39 -1.16 -4.43
N LEU A 53 -3.74 -2.18 -5.21
CA LEU A 53 -2.78 -3.11 -5.79
C LEU A 53 -2.72 -2.84 -7.29
N VAL A 54 -1.54 -2.56 -7.80
CA VAL A 54 -1.32 -2.23 -9.22
C VAL A 54 -0.26 -3.14 -9.80
N ASP A 55 -0.47 -3.56 -11.04
CA ASP A 55 0.58 -4.17 -11.84
C ASP A 55 1.48 -3.09 -12.45
N GLY A 56 2.78 -3.35 -12.51
CA GLY A 56 3.77 -2.45 -13.08
C GLY A 56 5.09 -3.16 -13.29
N GLU A 57 5.74 -2.91 -14.43
CA GLU A 57 7.08 -3.45 -14.69
C GLU A 57 8.15 -2.84 -13.76
N ASP A 58 7.93 -1.59 -13.32
CA ASP A 58 8.74 -0.88 -12.34
C ASP A 58 7.89 0.13 -11.55
N GLU A 59 8.51 0.75 -10.53
CA GLU A 59 7.89 1.74 -9.65
C GLU A 59 7.25 2.92 -10.41
N GLU A 60 7.89 3.44 -11.46
CA GLU A 60 7.35 4.56 -12.25
C GLU A 60 6.02 4.18 -12.91
N THR A 61 5.98 2.99 -13.52
CA THR A 61 4.77 2.47 -14.15
C THR A 61 3.67 2.24 -13.11
N ALA A 62 4.01 1.66 -11.96
CA ALA A 62 3.07 1.44 -10.85
C ALA A 62 2.50 2.76 -10.28
N LEU A 63 3.33 3.79 -10.13
CA LEU A 63 2.88 5.13 -9.70
C LEU A 63 1.91 5.75 -10.71
N GLY A 64 2.22 5.65 -12.01
CA GLY A 64 1.32 6.12 -13.07
C GLY A 64 -0.05 5.45 -12.98
N ARG A 65 -0.08 4.12 -12.83
CA ARG A 65 -1.32 3.35 -12.64
C ARG A 65 -2.07 3.73 -11.38
N ALA A 66 -1.35 3.93 -10.28
CA ALA A 66 -1.97 4.29 -9.02
C ALA A 66 -2.63 5.67 -9.07
N ILE A 67 -2.08 6.62 -9.83
CA ILE A 67 -2.70 7.94 -10.05
C ILE A 67 -3.96 7.82 -10.91
N GLU A 68 -3.94 7.02 -11.98
CA GLU A 68 -5.14 6.78 -12.79
C GLU A 68 -6.29 6.24 -11.92
N VAL A 69 -6.00 5.26 -11.05
CA VAL A 69 -6.98 4.72 -10.09
C VAL A 69 -7.38 5.77 -9.05
N ALA A 70 -6.49 6.69 -8.70
CA ALA A 70 -6.77 7.69 -7.69
C ALA A 70 -7.83 8.70 -8.13
N GLU A 71 -7.75 9.16 -9.38
CA GLU A 71 -8.70 10.10 -9.97
C GLU A 71 -10.11 9.50 -10.08
N GLU A 72 -10.23 8.17 -10.25
CA GLU A 72 -11.53 7.48 -10.31
C GLU A 72 -12.31 7.53 -8.99
N TYR A 73 -11.66 7.81 -7.87
CA TYR A 73 -12.29 7.85 -6.54
C TYR A 73 -12.63 9.27 -6.07
N GLU A 74 -12.27 10.31 -6.82
CA GLU A 74 -12.73 11.66 -6.52
C GLU A 74 -14.23 11.78 -6.83
N ASP A 75 -15.03 12.24 -5.85
CA ASP A 75 -16.49 12.28 -5.95
C ASP A 75 -17.09 13.39 -5.08
N GLU A 76 -18.39 13.65 -5.25
CA GLU A 76 -19.15 14.62 -4.44
C GLU A 76 -19.95 13.88 -3.35
N PHE A 77 -20.04 14.44 -2.15
CA PHE A 77 -20.81 13.85 -1.06
C PHE A 77 -21.65 14.90 -0.32
N GLU A 78 -22.69 14.44 0.38
CA GLU A 78 -23.47 15.26 1.29
C GLU A 78 -23.29 14.76 2.73
N THR A 79 -22.97 15.66 3.65
CA THR A 79 -22.90 15.35 5.08
C THR A 79 -24.29 15.11 5.67
N GLU A 80 -24.39 14.46 6.82
CA GLU A 80 -25.67 14.27 7.54
C GLU A 80 -26.37 15.59 7.93
N SER A 81 -25.63 16.72 7.93
CA SER A 81 -26.17 18.06 8.18
C SER A 81 -26.66 18.77 6.90
N GLY A 82 -26.60 18.10 5.74
CA GLY A 82 -27.00 18.65 4.44
C GLY A 82 -25.98 19.61 3.82
N GLN A 83 -24.71 19.57 4.27
CA GLN A 83 -23.63 20.32 3.64
C GLN A 83 -23.00 19.49 2.53
N GLU A 84 -22.85 20.09 1.35
CA GLU A 84 -22.13 19.53 0.21
C GLU A 84 -20.61 19.52 0.46
N GLY A 85 -19.94 18.46 0.04
CA GLY A 85 -18.52 18.25 0.14
C GLY A 85 -17.96 17.48 -1.06
N VAL A 86 -16.63 17.41 -1.14
CA VAL A 86 -15.92 16.71 -2.22
C VAL A 86 -14.82 15.82 -1.65
N ILE A 87 -14.66 14.64 -2.22
CA ILE A 87 -13.53 13.74 -1.99
C ILE A 87 -12.45 14.11 -3.01
N ARG A 88 -11.26 14.43 -2.53
CA ARG A 88 -10.13 14.83 -3.38
C ARG A 88 -8.92 13.99 -3.11
N PHE A 89 -8.22 13.59 -4.18
CA PHE A 89 -6.94 12.94 -4.04
C PHE A 89 -5.90 13.94 -3.51
N ASP A 90 -5.27 13.59 -2.39
CA ASP A 90 -4.26 14.42 -1.71
C ASP A 90 -2.84 13.98 -2.08
N GLY A 91 -2.61 12.68 -2.29
CA GLY A 91 -1.33 12.18 -2.76
C GLY A 91 -1.05 10.72 -2.42
N ILE A 92 0.18 10.28 -2.75
CA ILE A 92 0.69 8.93 -2.44
C ILE A 92 1.49 8.98 -1.15
N VAL A 93 1.10 8.18 -0.17
CA VAL A 93 1.72 8.09 1.16
C VAL A 93 2.88 7.10 1.17
N ALA A 94 2.70 5.97 0.51
CA ALA A 94 3.69 4.91 0.45
C ALA A 94 3.51 4.05 -0.80
N LEU A 95 4.60 3.46 -1.27
CA LEU A 95 4.62 2.45 -2.31
C LEU A 95 5.55 1.33 -1.88
N LYS A 96 5.14 0.08 -2.11
CA LYS A 96 5.95 -1.10 -1.83
C LYS A 96 5.75 -2.16 -2.91
N GLU A 97 6.83 -2.62 -3.51
CA GLU A 97 6.81 -3.81 -4.36
C GLU A 97 6.48 -5.05 -3.53
N LEU A 98 5.60 -5.90 -4.05
CA LEU A 98 5.23 -7.17 -3.45
C LEU A 98 6.21 -8.26 -3.89
N ASP A 99 6.43 -9.24 -3.02
CA ASP A 99 7.25 -10.41 -3.34
C ASP A 99 6.55 -11.37 -4.32
N ASP A 100 5.21 -11.39 -4.32
CA ASP A 100 4.37 -12.23 -5.16
C ASP A 100 3.13 -11.47 -5.67
N PRO A 101 2.57 -11.85 -6.83
CA PRO A 101 1.28 -11.34 -7.28
C PRO A 101 0.17 -11.60 -6.24
N PRO A 102 -0.79 -10.65 -6.06
CA PRO A 102 -1.88 -10.86 -5.12
C PRO A 102 -2.80 -12.00 -5.58
N ALA A 103 -3.31 -12.74 -4.60
CA ALA A 103 -4.30 -13.77 -4.88
C ALA A 103 -5.62 -13.14 -5.37
N ALA A 104 -6.38 -13.88 -6.16
CA ALA A 104 -7.72 -13.45 -6.53
C ALA A 104 -8.57 -13.25 -5.27
N GLY A 105 -9.18 -12.07 -5.14
CA GLY A 105 -9.98 -11.70 -3.97
C GLY A 105 -9.16 -11.21 -2.77
N THR A 106 -7.89 -10.82 -2.96
CA THR A 106 -7.12 -10.12 -1.91
C THR A 106 -7.87 -8.87 -1.45
N GLU A 107 -8.21 -8.83 -0.16
CA GLU A 107 -8.79 -7.66 0.48
C GLU A 107 -7.69 -6.63 0.73
N VAL A 108 -7.93 -5.39 0.31
CA VAL A 108 -7.06 -4.25 0.54
C VAL A 108 -7.55 -3.44 1.73
N TRP A 109 -6.61 -2.82 2.43
CA TRP A 109 -6.89 -2.07 3.64
C TRP A 109 -7.19 -0.60 3.34
N HIS A 110 -8.11 -0.03 4.12
CA HIS A 110 -8.48 1.38 4.10
C HIS A 110 -8.60 1.87 5.54
N GLU A 111 -8.13 3.08 5.82
CA GLU A 111 -8.22 3.71 7.14
C GLU A 111 -8.62 5.16 7.02
N PHE A 112 -9.60 5.54 7.81
CA PHE A 112 -10.04 6.92 7.94
C PHE A 112 -9.49 7.53 9.21
N MET A 113 -9.09 8.78 9.11
CA MET A 113 -8.49 9.58 10.16
C MET A 113 -9.21 10.92 10.23
N ALA A 114 -9.33 11.45 11.45
CA ALA A 114 -9.64 12.86 11.61
C ALA A 114 -8.50 13.69 10.99
N PRO A 115 -8.80 14.86 10.39
CA PRO A 115 -7.75 15.79 10.00
C PRO A 115 -6.96 16.15 11.25
N ASN A 116 -5.62 16.12 11.18
CA ASN A 116 -4.79 16.51 12.31
C ASN A 116 -4.94 18.01 12.55
N ASP A 117 -5.74 18.39 13.54
CA ASP A 117 -5.80 19.76 14.04
C ASP A 117 -4.56 19.98 14.92
N THR A 118 -3.43 20.28 14.27
CA THR A 118 -2.23 20.95 14.83
C THR A 118 -1.99 20.75 16.34
N GLU A 119 -1.59 19.56 16.78
CA GLU A 119 -0.85 19.44 18.03
C GLU A 119 0.59 19.89 17.79
N THR A 120 1.06 20.84 18.60
CA THR A 120 2.43 21.36 18.52
C THR A 120 3.22 20.95 19.77
N ASP A 121 4.51 20.69 19.62
CA ASP A 121 5.44 20.48 20.73
C ASP A 121 5.55 21.75 21.60
N ALA A 122 6.31 21.69 22.69
CA ALA A 122 6.50 22.81 23.61
C ALA A 122 7.12 24.06 22.95
N ASP A 123 7.79 23.87 21.81
CA ASP A 123 8.37 24.93 20.98
C ASP A 123 7.42 25.46 19.88
N GLY A 124 6.21 24.90 19.75
CA GLY A 124 5.21 25.33 18.75
C GLY A 124 5.37 24.67 17.37
N ASP A 125 6.30 23.73 17.23
CA ASP A 125 6.44 22.90 16.01
C ASP A 125 5.39 21.78 15.98
N PRO A 126 4.73 21.51 14.83
CA PRO A 126 3.73 20.46 14.74
C PRO A 126 4.33 19.09 15.09
N LEU A 127 3.71 18.38 16.04
CA LEU A 127 4.07 17.01 16.37
C LEU A 127 3.79 16.10 15.17
N PRO A 128 4.62 15.08 14.90
CA PRO A 128 4.33 14.09 13.87
C PRO A 128 3.01 13.39 14.20
N ALA A 129 2.11 13.30 13.23
CA ALA A 129 0.78 12.73 13.40
C ALA A 129 0.85 11.32 14.01
N LEU A 130 0.44 11.18 15.27
CA LEU A 130 0.25 9.89 15.95
C LEU A 130 -1.26 9.64 16.10
N ARG A 131 -1.74 8.55 15.48
CA ARG A 131 -3.11 7.96 15.60
C ARG A 131 -3.52 7.81 17.08
N PRO A 132 -4.78 7.52 17.54
CA PRO A 132 -5.99 6.97 16.88
C PRO A 132 -7.37 7.45 17.47
N MET A 133 -8.52 6.94 17.00
CA MET A 133 -9.63 6.33 17.81
C MET A 133 -10.90 6.13 16.97
N GLU A 134 -11.35 4.87 16.96
CA GLU A 134 -12.55 4.30 16.33
C GLU A 134 -13.81 5.18 16.42
N MET A 135 -14.35 5.65 15.27
CA MET A 135 -15.74 6.13 15.15
C MET A 135 -16.33 5.86 13.76
N ALA A 136 -17.65 5.68 13.75
CA ALA A 136 -18.46 4.97 12.76
C ALA A 136 -18.56 5.62 11.37
N PHE A 137 -18.56 4.76 10.34
CA PHE A 137 -18.58 5.10 8.91
C PHE A 137 -20.00 5.24 8.34
N PRO A 138 -20.29 6.29 7.54
CA PRO A 138 -21.33 6.21 6.53
C PRO A 138 -20.84 5.37 5.33
N ARG A 139 -21.70 4.51 4.78
CA ARG A 139 -21.41 3.76 3.56
C ARG A 139 -21.67 4.66 2.36
N ALA A 140 -20.71 4.76 1.44
CA ALA A 140 -20.96 5.33 0.12
C ALA A 140 -22.06 4.51 -0.60
N HIS A 141 -22.92 5.20 -1.33
CA HIS A 141 -24.11 4.61 -1.95
C HIS A 141 -23.68 3.68 -3.11
N GLU A 142 -24.02 2.39 -3.02
CA GLU A 142 -23.97 1.46 -4.15
C GLU A 142 -25.22 1.70 -5.01
N ASP A 143 -25.05 2.06 -6.30
CA ASP A 143 -26.09 1.98 -7.35
C ASP A 143 -25.88 0.72 -8.20
#